data_AF-A0A7J2WQT3-F1
#
_entry.id   AF-A0A7J2WQT3-F1
#
_cell.length_a   1.000
_cell.length_b   1.000
_cell.length_c   1.000
_cell.angle_alpha   90.00
_cell.angle_beta   90.00
_cell.angle_gamma   90.00
#
_symmetry.space_group_name_H-M   'P 1'
#
loop_
_entity.id
_entity.type
_entity.pdbx_description
1 polymer ?
#
loop_
_entity_poly.entity_id
_entity_poly.type
_entity_poly.pdbx_seq_one_letter_code
_entity_poly.pdbx_strand_id
1 'polypeptide(L)' 'MGVKDRILEELKSGPKSLEELIKATGAKVGVVKGQLTRLEKAGKVERTDDGKYKLK' A
#
# COMPACT_ATOMS: atom_id res chain seq x y z
N MET A 1 1.31 5.14 14.90
CA MET A 1 1.00 4.30 13.73
C MET A 1 2.13 4.40 12.73
N GLY A 2 2.68 3.28 12.28
CA GLY A 2 3.70 3.26 11.23
C GLY A 2 3.09 3.46 9.84
N VAL A 3 3.93 3.77 8.85
CA VAL A 3 3.51 3.87 7.43
C VAL A 3 2.84 2.58 6.96
N LYS A 4 3.33 1.42 7.44
CA LYS A 4 2.76 0.10 7.16
C LYS A 4 1.30 -0.02 7.58
N ASP A 5 0.98 0.36 8.82
CA ASP A 5 -0.38 0.27 9.35
C ASP A 5 -1.32 1.18 8.56
N ARG A 6 -0.88 2.40 8.24
CA ARG A 6 -1.65 3.33 7.40
C ARG A 6 -1.93 2.75 6.01
N ILE A 7 -0.94 2.14 5.35
CA ILE A 7 -1.14 1.48 4.05
C ILE A 7 -2.21 0.39 4.17
N LEU A 8 -2.14 -0.45 5.20
CA LEU A 8 -3.12 -1.52 5.40
C LEU A 8 -4.53 -0.96 5.66
N GLU A 9 -4.68 0.06 6.50
CA GLU A 9 -5.97 0.71 6.76
C GLU A 9 -6.57 1.33 5.48
N GLU A 10 -5.74 2.01 4.68
CA GLU A 10 -6.17 2.59 3.41
C GLU A 10 -6.61 1.50 2.42
N LEU A 11 -5.90 0.38 2.39
CA LEU A 11 -6.22 -0.76 1.53
C LEU A 11 -7.41 -1.60 2.03
N LYS A 12 -7.76 -1.54 3.32
CA LYS A 12 -9.03 -2.10 3.85
C LYS A 12 -10.24 -1.37 3.29
N SER A 13 -10.10 -0.07 3.01
CA SER A 13 -11.17 0.73 2.42
C SER A 13 -11.36 0.46 0.92
N GLY A 14 -10.40 -0.21 0.27
CA GLY A 14 -10.48 -0.64 -1.12
C GLY A 14 -9.12 -0.60 -1.84
N PRO A 15 -9.08 -1.04 -3.10
CA PRO A 15 -7.87 -1.00 -3.90
C PRO A 15 -7.41 0.45 -4.12
N LYS A 16 -6.14 0.75 -3.82
CA LYS A 16 -5.56 2.09 -4.00
C LYS A 16 -4.27 2.08 -4.79
N SER A 17 -4.06 3.16 -5.52
CA SER A 17 -2.86 3.41 -6.31
C SER A 17 -1.67 3.73 -5.40
N LEU A 18 -0.44 3.55 -5.90
CA LEU A 18 0.76 3.95 -5.16
C LEU A 18 0.70 5.42 -4.75
N GLU A 19 0.26 6.30 -5.64
CA GLU A 19 0.14 7.75 -5.40
C GLU A 19 -0.89 8.10 -4.33
N GLU A 20 -2.02 7.38 -4.31
CA GLU A 20 -3.05 7.57 -3.29
C GLU A 20 -2.53 7.14 -1.92
N LEU A 21 -1.82 6.01 -1.85
CA LEU A 21 -1.18 5.55 -0.62
C LEU A 21 -0.10 6.51 -0.15
N ILE A 22 0.66 7.12 -1.05
CA ILE A 22 1.63 8.16 -0.72
C ILE A 22 0.93 9.37 -0.10
N LYS A 23 -0.14 9.87 -0.74
CA LYS A 23 -0.91 11.00 -0.24
C LYS A 23 -1.56 10.72 1.12
N ALA A 24 -2.16 9.54 1.28
CA ALA A 24 -2.83 9.16 2.52
C ALA A 24 -1.86 8.89 3.67
N THR A 25 -0.69 8.29 3.37
CA THR A 25 0.31 8.01 4.40
C THR A 25 1.16 9.24 4.75
N GLY A 26 1.28 10.20 3.83
CA GLY A 26 2.18 11.35 3.92
C GLY A 26 3.67 10.96 3.85
N ALA A 27 3.98 9.72 3.46
CA ALA A 27 5.32 9.19 3.46
C ALA A 27 6.02 9.38 2.11
N LYS A 28 7.35 9.36 2.11
CA LYS A 28 8.13 9.41 0.86
C LYS A 28 7.82 8.20 -0.02
N VAL A 29 7.82 8.41 -1.34
CA VAL A 29 7.60 7.37 -2.36
C VAL A 29 8.42 6.10 -2.11
N GLY A 30 9.71 6.24 -1.82
CA GLY A 30 10.60 5.11 -1.55
C GLY A 30 10.22 4.29 -0.33
N VAL A 31 9.69 4.96 0.71
CA VAL A 31 9.20 4.28 1.93
C VAL A 31 7.94 3.49 1.60
N VAL A 32 6.98 4.09 0.91
CA VAL A 32 5.71 3.43 0.55
C VAL A 32 5.97 2.24 -0.38
N LYS A 33 6.80 2.40 -1.42
CA LYS A 33 7.23 1.28 -2.28
C LYS A 33 7.89 0.16 -1.48
N GLY A 34 8.85 0.49 -0.62
CA GLY A 34 9.53 -0.52 0.20
C GLY A 34 8.58 -1.27 1.14
N GLN A 35 7.59 -0.58 1.72
CA GLN A 35 6.55 -1.22 2.53
C GLN A 35 5.62 -2.09 1.69
N LEU A 36 5.14 -1.61 0.54
CA LEU A 36 4.30 -2.39 -0.36
C LEU A 36 5.00 -3.65 -0.86
N THR A 37 6.26 -3.57 -1.27
CA THR A 37 7.05 -4.75 -1.65
C THR A 37 7.17 -5.76 -0.50
N ARG A 38 7.36 -5.29 0.74
CA ARG A 38 7.39 -6.20 1.92
C ARG A 38 6.03 -6.83 2.19
N LEU A 39 4.95 -6.07 2.04
CA LEU A 39 3.58 -6.56 2.24
C LEU A 39 3.19 -7.57 1.15
N GLU A 40 3.60 -7.32 -0.10
CA GLU A 40 3.36 -8.18 -1.25
C GLU A 40 4.11 -9.50 -1.10
N LYS A 41 5.41 -9.43 -0.73
CA LYS A 41 6.20 -10.62 -0.38
C LYS A 41 5.64 -11.39 0.81
N ALA A 42 5.03 -10.71 1.77
CA ALA A 42 4.36 -11.33 2.90
C ALA A 42 2.96 -11.88 2.55
N GLY A 43 2.51 -11.73 1.30
CA GLY A 43 1.20 -12.17 0.84
C GLY A 43 0.02 -11.42 1.45
N LYS A 44 0.24 -10.20 2.00
CA LYS A 44 -0.81 -9.37 2.61
C LYS A 44 -1.48 -8.42 1.64
N VAL A 45 -0.77 -8.01 0.59
CA VAL A 45 -1.30 -7.17 -0.49
C VAL A 45 -0.96 -7.83 -1.81
N GLU A 46 -1.79 -7.57 -2.81
CA GLU A 46 -1.52 -7.95 -4.19
C GLU A 46 -1.80 -6.77 -5.11
N ARG A 47 -1.12 -6.77 -6.26
CA ARG A 47 -1.33 -5.76 -7.28
C ARG A 47 -2.44 -6.22 -8.22
N THR A 48 -3.44 -5.37 -8.42
CA THR A 48 -4.52 -5.61 -9.36
C THR A 48 -4.06 -5.33 -10.78
N ASP A 49 -4.76 -5.88 -11.77
CA ASP A 49 -4.49 -5.64 -13.20
C ASP A 49 -4.56 -4.15 -13.59
N ASP A 50 -5.36 -3.37 -12.86
CA ASP A 50 -5.49 -1.90 -12.99
C ASP A 50 -4.27 -1.12 -12.42
N GLY A 51 -3.23 -1.80 -11.96
CA GLY A 51 -2.01 -1.19 -11.42
C GLY A 51 -2.11 -0.69 -9.97
N LYS A 52 -3.26 -0.91 -9.31
CA LYS A 52 -3.51 -0.60 -7.89
C LYS A 52 -3.08 -1.74 -6.97
N TYR A 53 -3.00 -1.46 -5.68
CA TYR A 53 -2.77 -2.45 -4.64
C TYR A 53 -4.09 -2.72 -3.92
N LYS A 54 -4.36 -3.98 -3.57
CA LYS A 54 -5.46 -4.36 -2.68
C LYS A 54 -4.92 -5.29 -1.59
N LEU A 55 -5.65 -5.42 -0.49
CA LEU A 55 -5.39 -6.51 0.45
C LEU A 55 -5.71 -7.84 -0.23
N LYS A 56 -4.86 -8.83 0.05
CA LYS A 56 -5.10 -10.22 -0.29
C LYS A 56 -5.94 -10.88 0.80
#